data_AF-A0A4Q3YQZ7-F1
#
_entry.id   AF-A0A4Q3YQZ7-F1
#
_cell.length_a   1.000
_cell.length_b   1.000
_cell.length_c   1.000
_cell.angle_alpha   90.00
_cell.angle_beta   90.00
_cell.angle_gamma   90.00
#
_symmetry.space_group_name_H-M   'P 1'
#
loop_
_entity.id
_entity.type
_entity.pdbx_description
1 polymer ?
#
loop_
_entity_poly.entity_id
_entity_poly.type
_entity_poly.pdbx_seq_one_letter_code
_entity_poly.pdbx_strand_id
1 'polypeptide(L)'
;DELAAVNFLSQLVHTAGLDLTKVRVLKLTVFVASTAEFAEQHLVANGASNLIVGVLGDKGKHARSAVGMAALPLGAAVEVEGIVEVES
;
A
#
# COMPACT_ATOMS: atom_id res chain seq x y z
N ASP A 1 1.14 -4.44 -8.02
CA ASP A 1 1.30 -3.79 -6.69
C ASP A 1 0.98 -2.30 -6.75
N GLU A 2 1.47 -1.55 -7.74
CA GLU A 2 1.13 -0.13 -7.95
C GLU A 2 -0.39 0.11 -8.08
N LEU A 3 -1.11 -0.74 -8.82
CA LEU A 3 -2.57 -0.67 -8.92
C LEU A 3 -3.27 -0.79 -7.55
N ALA A 4 -2.76 -1.65 -6.66
CA ALA A 4 -3.31 -1.77 -5.30
C ALA A 4 -3.04 -0.51 -4.48
N ALA A 5 -1.89 0.13 -4.67
CA ALA A 5 -1.57 1.41 -4.04
C ALA A 5 -2.44 2.58 -4.57
N VAL A 6 -2.73 2.61 -5.88
CA VAL A 6 -3.69 3.57 -6.45
C VAL A 6 -5.07 3.37 -5.86
N ASN A 7 -5.54 2.12 -5.75
CA ASN A 7 -6.82 1.81 -5.12
C ASN A 7 -6.85 2.28 -3.67
N PHE A 8 -5.77 2.07 -2.91
CA PHE A 8 -5.66 2.58 -1.54
C PHE A 8 -5.82 4.11 -1.49
N LEU A 9 -5.10 4.87 -2.32
CA LEU A 9 -5.26 6.34 -2.40
C LEU A 9 -6.67 6.74 -2.82
N SER A 10 -7.27 6.02 -3.78
CA SER A 10 -8.64 6.25 -4.23
C SER A 10 -9.65 6.07 -3.10
N GLN A 11 -9.46 5.09 -2.21
CA GLN A 11 -10.35 4.90 -1.05
C GLN A 11 -10.25 6.07 -0.07
N LEU A 12 -9.06 6.63 0.14
CA LEU A 12 -8.90 7.82 1.00
C LEU A 12 -9.67 9.02 0.43
N VAL A 13 -9.58 9.26 -0.87
CA VAL A 13 -10.25 10.40 -1.52
C VAL A 13 -11.76 10.19 -1.65
N HIS A 14 -12.18 9.08 -2.25
CA HIS A 14 -13.55 8.90 -2.69
C HIS A 14 -14.46 8.24 -1.66
N THR A 15 -13.90 7.43 -0.75
CA THR A 15 -14.67 6.76 0.29
C THR A 15 -14.58 7.49 1.62
N ALA A 16 -13.38 7.91 2.03
CA ALA A 16 -13.18 8.64 3.28
C ALA A 16 -13.31 10.17 3.13
N GLY A 17 -13.37 10.69 1.89
CA GLY A 17 -13.53 12.13 1.65
C GLY A 17 -12.31 12.97 2.06
N LEU A 18 -11.12 12.36 2.12
CA LEU A 18 -9.90 13.01 2.58
C LEU A 18 -9.20 13.76 1.44
N ASP A 19 -8.76 14.97 1.75
CA ASP A 19 -7.80 15.69 0.91
C ASP A 19 -6.40 15.10 1.15
N LEU A 20 -5.79 14.55 0.09
CA LEU A 20 -4.45 13.94 0.16
C LEU A 20 -3.38 14.92 0.64
N THR A 21 -3.58 16.24 0.50
CA THR A 21 -2.64 17.24 1.03
C THR A 21 -2.57 17.26 2.56
N LYS A 22 -3.60 16.73 3.24
CA LYS A 22 -3.71 16.62 4.71
C LYS A 22 -3.41 15.22 5.25
N VAL A 23 -3.01 14.30 4.38
CA VAL A 23 -2.81 12.89 4.74
C VAL A 23 -1.33 12.56 4.81
N ARG A 24 -0.93 11.86 5.87
CA ARG A 24 0.37 11.19 5.98
C ARG A 24 0.16 9.67 6.10
N VAL A 25 0.89 8.90 5.31
CA VAL A 25 0.87 7.44 5.42
C VAL A 25 1.83 7.01 6.52
N LEU A 26 1.30 6.40 7.58
CA LEU A 26 2.11 5.94 8.72
C LEU A 26 2.68 4.54 8.47
N LYS A 27 1.84 3.64 7.96
CA LYS A 27 2.20 2.24 7.72
C LYS A 27 1.50 1.70 6.48
N LEU A 28 2.21 0.90 5.69
CA LEU A 28 1.62 -0.03 4.72
C LEU A 28 1.86 -1.49 5.13
N THR A 29 0.83 -2.31 4.98
CA THR A 29 0.96 -3.77 4.97
C THR A 29 0.69 -4.24 3.55
N VAL A 30 1.68 -4.90 2.94
CA VAL A 30 1.58 -5.44 1.58
C VAL A 30 1.54 -6.96 1.65
N PHE A 31 0.41 -7.52 1.22
CA PHE A 31 0.20 -8.94 1.12
C PHE A 31 0.47 -9.37 -0.31
N VAL A 32 1.35 -10.36 -0.50
CA VAL A 32 1.75 -10.82 -1.83
C VAL A 32 1.39 -12.30 -1.95
N ALA A 33 0.52 -12.64 -2.89
CA ALA A 33 0.23 -14.04 -3.20
C ALA A 33 1.53 -14.71 -3.68
N SER A 34 2.03 -15.68 -2.91
CA SER A 34 3.38 -16.24 -3.05
C SER A 34 3.34 -17.75 -2.86
N THR A 35 4.21 -18.47 -3.58
CA THR A 35 4.55 -19.84 -3.20
C THR A 35 5.47 -19.83 -1.97
N ALA A 36 5.72 -20.99 -1.37
CA ALA A 36 6.59 -21.10 -0.19
C ALA A 36 8.07 -20.76 -0.51
N GLU A 37 8.48 -20.90 -1.77
CA GLU A 37 9.84 -20.67 -2.26
C GLU A 37 10.10 -19.21 -2.63
N PHE A 38 9.05 -18.41 -2.82
CA PHE A 38 9.20 -17.00 -3.16
C PHE A 38 9.50 -16.18 -1.89
N ALA A 39 10.63 -15.48 -1.86
CA ALA A 39 11.09 -14.68 -0.72
C ALA A 39 11.33 -13.19 -1.06
N GLU A 40 10.89 -12.76 -2.25
CA GLU A 40 11.13 -11.41 -2.78
C GLU A 40 9.92 -10.47 -2.60
N GLN A 41 9.06 -10.72 -1.61
CA GLN A 41 7.88 -9.88 -1.34
C GLN A 41 8.25 -8.42 -1.08
N HIS A 42 9.43 -8.17 -0.52
CA HIS A 42 9.96 -6.83 -0.30
C HIS A 42 10.21 -6.07 -1.61
N LEU A 43 10.61 -6.75 -2.69
CA LEU A 43 10.77 -6.16 -4.03
C LEU A 43 9.40 -5.85 -4.64
N VAL A 44 8.45 -6.78 -4.52
CA VAL A 44 7.06 -6.55 -4.98
C VAL A 44 6.41 -5.39 -4.22
N ALA A 45 6.68 -5.24 -2.92
CA ALA A 45 6.13 -4.13 -2.14
C ALA A 45 6.76 -2.77 -2.51
N ASN A 46 7.88 -2.74 -3.23
CA ASN A 46 8.55 -1.48 -3.57
C ASN A 46 7.76 -0.64 -4.58
N GLY A 47 7.04 -1.22 -5.54
CA GLY A 47 6.26 -0.38 -6.46
C GLY A 47 5.11 0.32 -5.74
N ALA A 48 4.41 -0.36 -4.84
CA ALA A 48 3.44 0.28 -3.94
C ALA A 48 4.08 1.42 -3.12
N SER A 49 5.22 1.17 -2.46
CA SER A 49 5.91 2.20 -1.68
C SER A 49 6.39 3.39 -2.53
N ASN A 50 6.99 3.11 -3.69
CA ASN A 50 7.53 4.12 -4.60
C ASN A 50 6.42 4.99 -5.17
N LEU A 51 5.27 4.41 -5.53
CA LEU A 51 4.11 5.16 -6.01
C LEU A 51 3.58 6.10 -4.92
N ILE A 52 3.38 5.58 -3.70
CA ILE A 52 2.86 6.38 -2.58
C ILE A 52 3.80 7.55 -2.25
N VAL A 53 5.12 7.30 -2.21
CA VAL A 53 6.13 8.35 -2.01
C VAL A 53 6.18 9.31 -3.20
N GLY A 54 6.04 8.81 -4.43
CA GLY A 54 6.03 9.63 -5.64
C GLY A 54 4.85 10.61 -5.69
N VAL A 55 3.68 10.21 -5.18
CA VAL A 55 2.46 11.04 -5.14
C VAL A 55 2.45 11.99 -3.94
N LEU A 56 2.83 11.50 -2.74
CA LEU A 56 2.68 12.25 -1.48
C LEU A 56 3.98 12.88 -0.98
N GLY A 57 5.11 12.68 -1.67
CA GLY A 57 6.42 13.14 -1.24
C GLY A 57 6.80 12.60 0.13
N ASP A 58 7.30 13.47 1.02
CA ASP A 58 7.70 13.09 2.38
C ASP A 58 6.53 12.55 3.22
N LYS A 59 5.29 13.02 2.97
CA LYS A 59 4.08 12.49 3.64
C LYS A 59 3.78 11.04 3.25
N GLY A 60 4.37 10.57 2.15
CA GLY A 60 4.29 9.19 1.69
C GLY A 60 5.33 8.26 2.29
N LYS A 61 6.34 8.72 3.06
CA LYS A 61 7.33 7.83 3.69
C LYS A 61 6.72 7.13 4.91
N HIS A 62 6.67 5.80 4.88
CA HIS A 62 5.93 4.96 5.84
C HIS A 62 6.76 3.79 6.38
N ALA A 63 6.35 3.27 7.54
CA ALA A 63 6.75 1.94 7.98
C ALA A 63 6.09 0.88 7.09
N ARG A 64 6.70 -0.31 6.95
CA ARG A 64 6.19 -1.34 6.04
C ARG A 64 6.32 -2.76 6.58
N SER A 65 5.32 -3.57 6.30
CA SER A 65 5.41 -5.04 6.33
C SER A 65 5.11 -5.58 4.92
N ALA A 66 5.91 -6.55 4.46
CA ALA A 66 5.69 -7.25 3.19
C ALA A 66 5.70 -8.75 3.49
N VAL A 67 4.57 -9.42 3.24
CA VAL A 67 4.35 -10.80 3.71
C VAL A 67 3.77 -11.67 2.60
N GLY A 68 4.23 -12.91 2.52
CA GLY A 68 3.73 -13.91 1.58
C GLY A 68 2.43 -14.53 2.06
N MET A 69 1.42 -14.57 1.19
CA MET A 69 0.12 -15.19 1.42
C MET A 69 -0.07 -16.38 0.47
N ALA A 70 -0.70 -17.45 0.94
CA ALA A 70 -1.00 -18.61 0.09
C ALA A 70 -2.00 -18.25 -1.03
N ALA A 71 -2.95 -17.37 -0.75
CA ALA A 71 -3.90 -16.81 -1.70
C ALA A 71 -4.47 -15.49 -1.17
N LEU A 72 -5.04 -14.68 -2.07
CA LEU A 72 -5.78 -13.47 -1.75
C LEU A 72 -7.18 -13.53 -2.37
N PRO A 73 -8.15 -12.74 -1.86
CA PRO A 73 -9.50 -12.69 -2.44
C PRO A 73 -9.49 -12.42 -3.94
N LEU A 74 -10.45 -13.02 -4.65
CA LEU A 74 -10.62 -12.89 -6.11
C LEU A 74 -9.39 -13.33 -6.95
N GLY A 75 -8.43 -14.03 -6.35
CA GLY A 75 -7.20 -14.42 -7.04
C GLY A 75 -6.24 -13.24 -7.27
N ALA A 76 -6.33 -12.18 -6.45
CA ALA A 76 -5.44 -11.03 -6.57
C ALA A 76 -3.97 -11.42 -6.32
N ALA A 77 -3.05 -10.78 -7.05
CA ALA A 77 -1.62 -10.98 -6.84
C ALA A 77 -1.09 -10.21 -5.62
N VAL A 78 -1.63 -9.01 -5.37
CA VAL A 78 -1.20 -8.12 -4.29
C VAL A 78 -2.40 -7.42 -3.69
N GLU A 79 -2.41 -7.32 -2.37
CA GLU A 79 -3.35 -6.51 -1.59
C GLU A 79 -2.56 -5.53 -0.70
N VAL A 80 -3.07 -4.31 -0.56
CA VAL A 80 -2.43 -3.24 0.22
C VAL A 80 -3.43 -2.71 1.24
N GLU A 81 -3.01 -2.74 2.50
CA GLU A 81 -3.68 -2.09 3.62
C GLU A 81 -2.79 -0.94 4.12
N GLY A 82 -3.38 0.17 4.56
CA GLY A 82 -2.63 1.27 5.12
C GLY A 82 -3.29 1.94 6.32
N ILE A 83 -2.44 2.48 7.20
CA ILE A 83 -2.84 3.35 8.31
C ILE A 83 -2.35 4.75 7.97
N VAL A 84 -3.25 5.73 8.08
CA VAL A 84 -2.95 7.13 7.79
C VAL A 84 -3.22 8.02 9.00
N GLU A 85 -2.43 9.07 9.11
CA GLU A 85 -2.70 10.23 9.96
C GLU A 85 -3.38 11.31 9.11
N VAL A 86 -4.39 11.96 9.68
CA VAL A 86 -5.11 13.08 9.05
C VAL A 86 -4.83 14.33 9.88
N GLU A 87 -4.21 15.32 9.25
CA GLU A 87 -3.98 16.63 9.86
C GLU A 87 -5.33 17.35 10.07
N SER A 88 -5.52 17.91 11.27
CA SER A 88 -6.72 18.68 11.65
C SER A 88 -6.81 20.02 10.93
#